data_AF-A0A5D3CHU0-F1
#
_entry.id   AF-A0A5D3CHU0-F1
#
_cell.length_a   1.000
_cell.length_b   1.000
_cell.length_c   1.000
_cell.angle_alpha   90.00
_cell.angle_beta   90.00
_cell.angle_gamma   90.00
#
_symmetry.space_group_name_H-M   'P 1'
#
loop_
_entity.id
_entity.type
_entity.pdbx_description
1 polymer ?
#
loop_
_entity_poly.entity_id
_entity_poly.type
_entity_poly.pdbx_seq_one_letter_code
_entity_poly.pdbx_strand_id
1 'polypeptide(L)'
;MDFTEKADREGGKPIDIVVRDLNINGFISNQDLGSSQFFAPCVFFTSFSLPSKKTNSNRQDSGALLSGENNAVAPNTSQRKAMLIFMCIPVGPGKSRLIFVSLRNFAVSIDRIIPRWIFHVGQNLILDSDLYLLHIEERKISDVGPSNWQKACFVPTKSDAKVVAFRRWLNRYSDGQVDWRGKFNGILPPSPPKEQLMDRYWSHVVNCSSCKVAYKGLNALEVALQVISIASLGIFAATKQSSVSGAARVLMVAMAILCFASSRWLSHFIYKNFHFHDYNHALR
;
A
#
# COMPACT_ATOMS: atom_id res chain seq x y z
N MET A 1 21.73 -6.33 35.11
CA MET A 1 22.30 -5.74 33.89
C MET A 1 21.13 -5.23 33.08
N ASP A 2 20.97 -3.91 33.01
CA ASP A 2 19.89 -3.27 32.27
C ASP A 2 20.34 -3.15 30.81
N PHE A 3 19.98 -4.14 29.99
CA PHE A 3 20.25 -4.10 28.55
C PHE A 3 19.21 -3.17 27.93
N THR A 4 19.50 -1.87 27.92
CA THR A 4 18.75 -0.95 27.06
C THR A 4 19.01 -1.36 25.62
N GLU A 5 18.02 -1.99 24.98
CA GLU A 5 18.11 -2.43 23.59
C GLU A 5 18.41 -1.22 22.70
N LYS A 6 19.65 -1.17 22.18
CA LYS A 6 20.05 -0.16 21.20
C LYS A 6 19.25 -0.39 19.93
N ALA A 7 18.70 0.70 19.40
CA ALA A 7 18.13 0.68 18.06
C ALA A 7 19.21 0.29 17.04
N ASP A 8 18.80 -0.36 15.96
CA ASP A 8 19.69 -0.66 14.83
C ASP A 8 20.12 0.65 14.12
N ARG A 9 20.91 0.50 13.05
CA ARG A 9 21.41 1.65 12.26
C ARG A 9 20.29 2.53 11.70
N GLU A 10 19.11 1.97 11.48
CA GLU A 10 17.94 2.63 10.90
C GLU A 10 16.93 3.07 11.97
N GLY A 11 17.25 2.87 13.25
CA GLY A 11 16.39 3.24 14.37
C GLY A 11 15.36 2.15 14.73
N GLY A 12 15.43 0.98 14.10
CA GLY A 12 14.58 -0.18 14.39
C GLY A 12 14.86 -0.74 15.78
N LYS A 13 13.81 -1.14 16.49
CA LYS A 13 13.88 -1.81 17.78
C LYS A 13 13.06 -3.11 17.74
N PRO A 14 13.40 -4.13 18.53
CA PRO A 14 12.56 -5.31 18.69
C PRO A 14 11.12 -4.92 19.04
N ILE A 15 10.15 -5.58 18.40
CA ILE A 15 8.73 -5.35 18.66
C ILE A 15 8.21 -6.50 19.49
N ASP A 16 7.89 -6.19 20.74
CA ASP A 16 7.24 -7.12 21.66
C ASP A 16 5.73 -7.03 21.49
N ILE A 17 5.14 -8.11 20.98
CA ILE A 17 3.69 -8.23 20.84
C ILE A 17 3.16 -9.22 21.86
N VAL A 18 2.16 -8.79 22.63
CA VAL A 18 1.47 -9.64 23.62
C VAL A 18 0.04 -9.87 23.15
N VAL A 19 -0.33 -11.13 22.96
CA VAL A 19 -1.70 -11.55 22.59
C VAL A 19 -2.47 -11.95 23.84
N ARG A 20 -3.74 -11.54 23.91
CA ARG A 20 -4.70 -11.84 24.98
C ARG A 20 -6.04 -12.25 24.39
N ASP A 21 -6.84 -12.92 25.21
CA ASP A 21 -8.27 -13.18 24.95
C ASP A 21 -8.56 -13.94 23.63
N LEU A 22 -7.71 -14.89 23.25
CA LEU A 22 -7.96 -15.74 22.09
C LEU A 22 -9.17 -16.65 22.32
N ASN A 23 -10.27 -16.37 21.61
CA ASN A 23 -11.53 -17.10 21.67
C ASN A 23 -12.21 -17.18 20.30
N ILE A 24 -13.41 -17.75 20.20
CA ILE A 24 -14.12 -17.95 18.91
C ILE A 24 -14.34 -16.63 18.14
N ASN A 25 -14.52 -15.51 18.84
CA ASN A 25 -14.76 -14.20 18.23
C ASN A 25 -13.47 -13.49 17.78
N GLY A 26 -12.28 -14.02 18.11
CA GLY A 26 -10.98 -13.48 17.71
C GLY A 26 -9.99 -13.32 18.86
N PHE A 27 -9.14 -12.29 18.83
CA PHE A 27 -8.15 -12.01 19.87
C PHE A 27 -7.74 -10.54 19.91
N ILE A 28 -7.19 -10.11 21.06
CA ILE A 28 -6.63 -8.77 21.26
C ILE A 28 -5.10 -8.88 21.35
N SER A 29 -4.39 -7.86 20.89
CA SER A 29 -2.94 -7.78 20.96
C SER A 29 -2.48 -6.37 21.27
N ASN A 30 -1.43 -6.25 22.07
CA ASN A 30 -0.82 -4.97 22.43
C ASN A 30 0.66 -4.97 22.02
N GLN A 31 1.14 -3.81 21.60
CA GLN A 31 2.54 -3.48 21.34
C GLN A 31 2.81 -2.05 21.80
N ASP A 32 4.07 -1.64 21.96
CA ASP A 32 4.45 -0.38 22.64
C ASP A 32 3.70 0.88 22.19
N LEU A 33 3.41 1.00 20.88
CA LEU A 33 2.78 2.18 20.29
C LEU A 33 1.30 2.00 19.94
N GLY A 34 0.69 0.84 20.25
CA GLY A 34 -0.65 0.56 19.77
C GLY A 34 -1.29 -0.75 20.23
N SER A 35 -2.59 -0.84 20.06
CA SER A 35 -3.35 -2.07 20.25
C SER A 35 -3.98 -2.49 18.92
N SER A 36 -4.07 -3.80 18.72
CA SER A 36 -4.75 -4.39 17.57
C SER A 36 -5.71 -5.48 18.03
N GLN A 37 -6.79 -5.66 17.29
CA GLN A 37 -7.75 -6.73 17.55
C GLN A 37 -8.13 -7.38 16.23
N PHE A 38 -8.12 -8.70 16.25
CA PHE A 38 -8.73 -9.51 15.22
C PHE A 38 -10.16 -9.85 15.67
N PHE A 39 -11.12 -9.57 14.79
CA PHE A 39 -12.52 -9.92 14.93
C PHE A 39 -12.89 -10.91 13.84
N ALA A 40 -13.33 -12.09 14.26
CA ALA A 40 -13.69 -13.17 13.36
C ALA A 40 -14.82 -12.77 12.40
N PRO A 41 -14.81 -13.27 11.15
CA PRO A 41 -13.83 -14.21 10.61
C PRO A 41 -12.63 -13.53 9.92
N CYS A 42 -12.70 -12.23 9.63
CA CYS A 42 -11.80 -11.62 8.64
C CYS A 42 -11.48 -10.13 8.86
N VAL A 43 -11.83 -9.57 10.02
CA VAL A 43 -11.60 -8.14 10.31
C VAL A 43 -10.42 -8.01 11.26
N PHE A 44 -9.45 -7.19 10.91
CA PHE A 44 -8.34 -6.82 11.75
C PHE A 44 -8.29 -5.31 11.86
N PHE A 45 -8.26 -4.78 13.08
CA PHE A 45 -8.04 -3.36 13.27
C PHE A 45 -6.84 -3.13 14.17
N THR A 46 -6.12 -2.05 13.89
CA THR A 46 -4.99 -1.62 14.69
C THR A 46 -5.06 -0.12 14.90
N SER A 47 -4.76 0.31 16.12
CA SER A 47 -4.70 1.71 16.50
C SER A 47 -3.31 2.03 17.00
N PHE A 48 -2.81 3.20 16.61
CA PHE A 48 -1.49 3.68 17.02
C PHE A 48 -1.62 5.08 17.57
N SER A 49 -0.91 5.32 18.67
CA SER A 49 -0.82 6.64 19.28
C SER A 49 0.58 7.19 19.07
N LEU A 50 0.68 8.25 18.29
CA LEU A 50 1.94 8.94 18.04
C LEU A 50 2.19 9.96 19.17
N PRO A 51 3.43 10.05 19.68
CA PRO A 51 3.83 11.10 20.60
C PRO A 51 3.52 12.48 20.00
N SER A 52 3.02 13.40 20.82
CA SER A 52 2.83 14.78 20.38
C SER A 52 4.19 15.42 20.10
N LYS A 53 4.37 16.07 18.95
CA LYS A 53 5.56 16.90 18.71
C LYS A 53 5.51 18.06 19.71
N LYS A 54 6.49 18.15 20.63
CA LYS A 54 6.73 19.40 21.36
C LYS A 54 7.13 20.46 20.32
N THR A 55 6.27 21.45 20.10
CA THR A 55 6.60 22.61 19.27
C THR A 55 7.60 23.46 20.03
N ASN A 56 8.90 23.24 19.83
CA ASN A 56 9.90 24.24 20.22
C ASN A 56 9.83 25.35 19.17
N SER A 57 9.39 26.54 19.58
CA SER A 57 9.17 27.72 18.72
C SER A 57 10.45 28.35 18.16
N ASN A 58 11.61 27.70 18.25
CA ASN A 58 12.87 28.21 17.71
C ASN A 58 13.77 27.05 17.27
N ARG A 59 13.62 26.59 16.02
CA ARG A 59 14.70 25.97 15.23
C ARG A 59 14.25 25.81 13.79
N GLN A 60 14.97 26.46 12.87
CA GLN A 60 14.88 26.20 11.44
C GLN A 60 15.13 24.71 11.17
N ASP A 61 14.21 24.13 10.40
CA ASP A 61 14.24 22.72 10.02
C ASP A 61 15.52 22.39 9.25
N SER A 62 16.29 21.45 9.79
CA SER A 62 17.17 20.59 9.03
C SER A 62 16.91 19.17 9.52
N GLY A 63 16.51 18.31 8.60
CA GLY A 63 16.00 16.98 8.88
C GLY A 63 17.00 16.13 9.64
N ALA A 64 16.64 15.76 10.87
CA ALA A 64 17.21 14.63 11.59
C ALA A 64 16.19 14.16 12.64
N LEU A 65 15.86 12.87 12.59
CA LEU A 65 15.01 12.17 13.55
C LEU A 65 15.70 12.15 14.91
N LEU A 66 15.09 12.76 15.92
CA LEU A 66 15.63 12.79 17.28
C LEU A 66 15.04 11.68 18.16
N SER A 67 15.97 10.82 18.59
CA SER A 67 16.01 10.16 19.90
C SER A 67 15.81 11.17 21.05
N GLY A 68 15.15 10.75 22.12
CA GLY A 68 15.24 11.44 23.42
C GLY A 68 13.97 11.39 24.26
N GLU A 69 14.01 10.49 25.24
CA GLU A 69 13.11 10.33 26.38
C GLU A 69 12.90 11.65 27.16
N ASN A 70 11.67 11.91 27.61
CA ASN A 70 11.34 12.55 28.90
C ASN A 70 9.82 12.67 29.07
N ASN A 71 9.30 11.92 30.04
CA ASN A 71 7.92 11.90 30.49
C ASN A 71 7.55 13.20 31.20
N ALA A 72 6.65 13.97 30.58
CA ALA A 72 5.73 14.88 31.25
C ALA A 72 4.59 15.18 30.26
N VAL A 73 3.45 14.49 30.44
CA VAL A 73 2.25 14.73 29.65
C VAL A 73 1.63 16.03 30.12
N ALA A 74 1.87 17.11 29.39
CA ALA A 74 1.15 18.36 29.58
C ALA A 74 -0.33 18.16 29.15
N PRO A 75 -1.32 18.71 29.89
CA PRO A 75 -2.73 18.34 29.78
C PRO A 75 -3.44 18.87 28.52
N ASN A 76 -2.76 19.57 27.62
CA ASN A 76 -3.34 20.21 26.43
C ASN A 76 -2.62 19.84 25.13
N THR A 77 -2.35 18.55 24.91
CA THR A 77 -1.95 18.08 23.57
C THR A 77 -2.91 17.00 23.09
N SER A 78 -3.68 17.29 22.05
CA SER A 78 -4.51 16.29 21.37
C SER A 78 -3.59 15.19 20.85
N GLN A 79 -3.66 14.01 21.45
CA GLN A 79 -2.85 12.85 21.08
C GLN A 79 -3.12 12.51 19.60
N ARG A 80 -2.06 12.38 18.81
CA ARG A 80 -2.17 12.00 17.40
C ARG A 80 -2.48 10.52 17.33
N LYS A 81 -3.65 10.18 16.80
CA LYS A 81 -4.17 8.81 16.69
C LYS A 81 -4.34 8.47 15.22
N ALA A 82 -3.86 7.31 14.84
CA ALA A 82 -4.14 6.65 13.58
C ALA A 82 -4.81 5.30 13.85
N MET A 83 -5.72 4.90 12.98
CA MET A 83 -6.36 3.60 13.03
C MET A 83 -6.43 3.03 11.62
N LEU A 84 -6.09 1.76 11.48
CA LEU A 84 -6.25 1.00 10.25
C LEU A 84 -7.24 -0.12 10.52
N ILE A 85 -8.30 -0.18 9.72
CA ILE A 85 -9.22 -1.31 9.65
C ILE A 85 -8.91 -2.06 8.36
N PHE A 86 -8.75 -3.37 8.44
CA PHE A 86 -8.37 -4.25 7.36
C PHE A 86 -9.35 -5.42 7.34
N MET A 87 -10.00 -5.67 6.20
CA MET A 87 -10.93 -6.78 6.01
C MET A 87 -10.40 -7.63 4.85
N CYS A 88 -10.02 -8.87 5.14
CA CYS A 88 -9.50 -9.81 4.15
C CYS A 88 -10.50 -10.93 3.92
N ILE A 89 -11.40 -10.72 2.95
CA ILE A 89 -12.56 -11.59 2.74
C ILE A 89 -12.21 -12.64 1.69
N PRO A 90 -12.20 -13.94 2.03
CA PRO A 90 -11.96 -14.99 1.04
C PRO A 90 -13.11 -15.02 0.01
N VAL A 91 -12.78 -15.01 -1.28
CA VAL A 91 -13.76 -15.05 -2.38
C VAL A 91 -13.61 -16.29 -3.27
N GLY A 92 -12.50 -17.02 -3.13
CA GLY A 92 -12.24 -18.33 -3.71
C GLY A 92 -10.82 -18.80 -3.32
N PRO A 93 -10.44 -20.05 -3.61
CA PRO A 93 -9.08 -20.53 -3.38
C PRO A 93 -8.05 -19.65 -4.09
N GLY A 94 -7.02 -19.19 -3.37
CA GLY A 94 -6.01 -18.27 -3.91
C GLY A 94 -6.49 -16.84 -4.17
N LYS A 95 -7.69 -16.47 -3.69
CA LYS A 95 -8.30 -15.16 -3.95
C LYS A 95 -8.98 -14.60 -2.71
N SER A 96 -8.48 -13.44 -2.28
CA SER A 96 -9.09 -12.64 -1.21
C SER A 96 -9.41 -11.25 -1.70
N ARG A 97 -10.55 -10.72 -1.27
CA ARG A 97 -10.88 -9.29 -1.42
C ARG A 97 -10.37 -8.54 -0.21
N LEU A 98 -9.50 -7.58 -0.47
CA LEU A 98 -9.04 -6.64 0.55
C LEU A 98 -9.88 -5.37 0.54
N ILE A 99 -10.43 -5.01 1.70
CA ILE A 99 -11.03 -3.70 1.96
C ILE A 99 -10.31 -3.12 3.18
N PHE A 100 -9.76 -1.92 3.07
CA PHE A 100 -9.14 -1.26 4.22
C PHE A 100 -9.56 0.20 4.34
N VAL A 101 -9.52 0.71 5.57
CA VAL A 101 -9.86 2.08 5.91
C VAL A 101 -8.77 2.63 6.81
N SER A 102 -8.14 3.72 6.39
CA SER A 102 -7.14 4.44 7.17
C SER A 102 -7.78 5.70 7.77
N LEU A 103 -7.91 5.72 9.08
CA LEU A 103 -8.45 6.84 9.85
C LEU A 103 -7.32 7.54 10.61
N ARG A 104 -7.35 8.87 10.69
CA ARG A 104 -6.41 9.65 11.49
C ARG A 104 -7.05 10.94 11.97
N ASN A 105 -6.66 11.42 13.15
CA ASN A 105 -7.12 12.71 13.68
C ASN A 105 -6.13 13.87 13.41
N PHE A 106 -5.06 13.61 12.67
CA PHE A 106 -4.01 14.58 12.36
C PHE A 106 -3.78 14.69 10.85
N ALA A 107 -3.24 15.82 10.40
CA ALA A 107 -2.95 16.08 8.99
C ALA A 107 -4.18 15.91 8.06
N VAL A 108 -5.39 16.10 8.59
CA VAL A 108 -6.66 15.97 7.83
C VAL A 108 -6.85 17.06 6.78
N SER A 109 -6.18 18.21 6.94
CA SER A 109 -6.19 19.28 5.92
C SER A 109 -5.57 18.84 4.60
N ILE A 110 -4.62 17.90 4.62
CA ILE A 110 -3.98 17.36 3.41
C ILE A 110 -5.01 16.68 2.51
N ASP A 111 -6.06 16.07 3.08
CA ASP A 111 -7.11 15.38 2.32
C ASP A 111 -7.95 16.34 1.45
N ARG A 112 -7.87 17.66 1.71
CA ARG A 112 -8.51 18.70 0.88
C ARG A 112 -7.67 19.13 -0.32
N ILE A 113 -6.34 18.94 -0.24
CA ILE A 113 -5.38 19.41 -1.25
C ILE A 113 -5.00 18.26 -2.17
N ILE A 114 -4.75 17.08 -1.60
CA ILE A 114 -4.27 15.91 -2.33
C ILE A 114 -5.48 15.07 -2.77
N PRO A 115 -5.66 14.82 -4.09
CA PRO A 115 -6.71 13.94 -4.58
C PRO A 115 -6.61 12.52 -4.00
N ARG A 116 -7.77 11.92 -3.68
CA ARG A 116 -7.85 10.57 -3.10
C ARG A 116 -7.07 9.50 -3.87
N TRP A 117 -7.06 9.55 -5.20
CA TRP A 117 -6.34 8.57 -6.02
C TRP A 117 -4.82 8.58 -5.78
N ILE A 118 -4.22 9.71 -5.40
CA ILE A 118 -2.79 9.80 -5.11
C ILE A 118 -2.46 9.03 -3.83
N PHE A 119 -3.29 9.15 -2.79
CA PHE A 119 -3.16 8.33 -1.59
C PHE A 119 -3.31 6.84 -1.92
N HIS A 120 -4.25 6.49 -2.78
CA HIS A 120 -4.43 5.09 -3.20
C HIS A 120 -3.21 4.56 -3.95
N VAL A 121 -2.55 5.35 -4.82
CA VAL A 121 -1.30 4.94 -5.47
C VAL A 121 -0.25 4.56 -4.42
N GLY A 122 -0.03 5.42 -3.43
CA GLY A 122 0.92 5.13 -2.34
C GLY A 122 0.56 3.87 -1.54
N GLN A 123 -0.73 3.67 -1.24
CA GLN A 123 -1.20 2.49 -0.53
C GLN A 123 -1.07 1.20 -1.35
N ASN A 124 -1.39 1.24 -2.65
CA ASN A 124 -1.23 0.08 -3.52
C ASN A 124 0.25 -0.31 -3.63
N LEU A 125 1.20 0.64 -3.63
CA LEU A 125 2.63 0.29 -3.63
C LEU A 125 3.04 -0.57 -2.42
N ILE A 126 2.39 -0.39 -1.27
CA ILE A 126 2.64 -1.21 -0.07
C ILE A 126 1.98 -2.59 -0.22
N LEU A 127 0.78 -2.64 -0.77
CA LEU A 127 0.08 -3.92 -0.97
C LEU A 127 0.76 -4.78 -2.04
N ASP A 128 1.20 -4.16 -3.13
CA ASP A 128 1.82 -4.83 -4.26
C ASP A 128 3.21 -5.38 -3.91
N SER A 129 3.93 -4.74 -2.96
CA SER A 129 5.23 -5.25 -2.49
C SER A 129 5.13 -6.58 -1.73
N ASP A 130 3.97 -6.86 -1.13
CA ASP A 130 3.75 -8.08 -0.34
C ASP A 130 2.95 -9.12 -1.12
N LEU A 131 2.17 -8.71 -2.13
CA LEU A 131 1.22 -9.57 -2.85
C LEU A 131 1.86 -10.84 -3.42
N TYR A 132 3.03 -10.72 -4.04
CA TYR A 132 3.72 -11.90 -4.60
C TYR A 132 4.23 -12.84 -3.51
N LEU A 133 4.74 -12.29 -2.39
CA LEU A 133 5.19 -13.09 -1.25
C LEU A 133 4.04 -13.87 -0.64
N LEU A 134 2.89 -13.21 -0.43
CA LEU A 134 1.68 -13.84 0.11
C LEU A 134 1.16 -14.96 -0.81
N HIS A 135 1.21 -14.76 -2.13
CA HIS A 135 0.84 -15.77 -3.12
C HIS A 135 1.75 -17.01 -3.07
N ILE A 136 3.06 -16.82 -2.89
CA ILE A 136 4.00 -17.94 -2.74
C ILE A 136 3.84 -18.62 -1.38
N GLU A 137 3.64 -17.85 -0.30
CA GLU A 137 3.44 -18.36 1.04
C GLU A 137 2.23 -19.30 1.10
N GLU A 138 1.09 -18.90 0.53
CA GLU A 138 -0.13 -19.73 0.50
C GLU A 138 0.11 -21.09 -0.15
N ARG A 139 0.88 -21.13 -1.23
CA ARG A 139 1.23 -22.37 -1.93
C ARG A 139 2.14 -23.25 -1.09
N LYS A 140 3.18 -22.68 -0.48
CA LYS A 140 4.08 -23.43 0.42
C LYS A 140 3.32 -24.00 1.62
N ILE A 141 2.34 -23.26 2.16
CA ILE A 141 1.46 -23.75 3.22
C ILE A 141 0.57 -24.88 2.71
N SER A 142 0.02 -24.75 1.49
CA SER A 142 -0.77 -25.81 0.86
C SER A 142 0.03 -27.10 0.69
N ASP A 143 1.32 -27.01 0.33
CA ASP A 143 2.19 -28.18 0.12
C ASP A 143 2.49 -28.94 1.42
N VAL A 144 2.71 -28.23 2.54
CA VAL A 144 2.95 -28.85 3.85
C VAL A 144 1.67 -29.19 4.61
N GLY A 145 0.53 -28.68 4.15
CA GLY A 145 -0.78 -28.77 4.78
C GLY A 145 -1.04 -27.67 5.83
N PRO A 146 -2.29 -27.20 5.98
CA PRO A 146 -2.64 -26.04 6.81
C PRO A 146 -2.27 -26.21 8.29
N SER A 147 -2.38 -27.43 8.82
CA SER A 147 -1.99 -27.74 10.21
C SER A 147 -0.48 -27.66 10.47
N ASN A 148 0.34 -27.72 9.41
CA ASN A 148 1.82 -27.69 9.47
C ASN A 148 2.40 -26.37 8.93
N TRP A 149 1.62 -25.29 8.86
CA TRP A 149 2.02 -24.00 8.30
C TRP A 149 3.38 -23.49 8.83
N GLN A 150 3.76 -23.84 10.07
CA GLN A 150 5.04 -23.44 10.66
C GLN A 150 6.25 -23.96 9.88
N LYS A 151 6.11 -25.08 9.16
CA LYS A 151 7.18 -25.61 8.29
C LYS A 151 7.44 -24.72 7.08
N ALA A 152 6.47 -23.90 6.69
CA ALA A 152 6.56 -23.00 5.53
C ALA A 152 6.94 -21.56 5.93
N CYS A 153 6.38 -21.03 7.03
CA CYS A 153 6.48 -19.61 7.36
C CYS A 153 6.45 -19.29 8.86
N PHE A 154 7.31 -19.95 9.67
CA PHE A 154 7.47 -19.62 11.09
C PHE A 154 8.80 -18.93 11.37
N VAL A 155 8.75 -17.77 12.03
CA VAL A 155 9.92 -17.13 12.62
C VAL A 155 9.75 -17.10 14.15
N PRO A 156 10.72 -17.61 14.93
CA PRO A 156 10.57 -17.75 16.37
C PRO A 156 10.81 -16.42 17.11
N THR A 157 9.98 -15.41 16.84
CA THR A 157 10.09 -14.07 17.47
C THR A 157 8.77 -13.61 18.08
N LYS A 158 8.83 -12.70 19.06
CA LYS A 158 7.63 -12.08 19.64
C LYS A 158 6.87 -11.21 18.64
N SER A 159 7.54 -10.72 17.61
CA SER A 159 6.91 -9.93 16.53
C SER A 159 5.93 -10.77 15.69
N ASP A 160 6.06 -12.10 15.69
CA ASP A 160 5.15 -13.03 14.99
C ASP A 160 3.90 -13.39 15.78
N ALA A 161 3.74 -12.89 17.02
CA ALA A 161 2.68 -13.34 17.92
C ALA A 161 1.27 -13.22 17.33
N LYS A 162 0.99 -12.19 16.53
CA LYS A 162 -0.32 -12.02 15.84
C LYS A 162 -0.57 -13.10 14.79
N VAL A 163 0.44 -13.46 14.00
CA VAL A 163 0.36 -14.52 12.98
C VAL A 163 0.13 -15.87 13.65
N VAL A 164 0.90 -16.18 14.69
CA VAL A 164 0.74 -17.40 15.49
C VAL A 164 -0.66 -17.48 16.12
N ALA A 165 -1.14 -16.38 16.69
CA ALA A 165 -2.48 -16.31 17.28
C ALA A 165 -3.59 -16.53 16.25
N PHE A 166 -3.51 -15.87 15.09
CA PHE A 166 -4.45 -16.06 14.00
C PHE A 166 -4.46 -17.51 13.50
N ARG A 167 -3.29 -18.13 13.27
CA ARG A 167 -3.21 -19.53 12.83
C ARG A 167 -3.75 -20.51 13.87
N ARG A 168 -3.49 -20.26 15.16
CA ARG A 168 -4.10 -21.05 16.26
C ARG A 168 -5.62 -20.91 16.30
N TRP A 169 -6.12 -19.69 16.12
CA TRP A 169 -7.55 -19.42 16.03
C TRP A 169 -8.18 -20.17 14.84
N LEU A 170 -7.58 -20.05 13.66
CA LEU A 170 -8.04 -20.70 12.43
C LEU A 170 -8.07 -22.23 12.58
N ASN A 171 -7.03 -22.83 13.16
CA ASN A 171 -6.99 -24.27 13.43
C ASN A 171 -8.04 -24.72 14.44
N ARG A 172 -8.29 -23.92 15.48
CA ARG A 172 -9.22 -24.28 16.57
C ARG A 172 -10.69 -24.11 16.20
N TYR A 173 -11.03 -23.10 15.41
CA TYR A 173 -12.43 -22.70 15.18
C TYR A 173 -12.90 -22.86 13.73
N SER A 174 -12.02 -23.29 12.82
CA SER A 174 -12.36 -23.48 11.39
C SER A 174 -11.57 -24.62 10.73
N ASP A 175 -11.11 -25.60 11.51
CA ASP A 175 -10.34 -26.76 10.99
C ASP A 175 -9.11 -26.38 10.14
N GLY A 176 -8.56 -25.18 10.38
CA GLY A 176 -7.39 -24.66 9.68
C GLY A 176 -7.64 -24.12 8.27
N GLN A 177 -8.90 -24.04 7.83
CA GLN A 177 -9.24 -23.66 6.45
C GLN A 177 -10.56 -22.89 6.35
N VAL A 178 -10.81 -22.29 5.19
CA VAL A 178 -12.10 -21.65 4.91
C VAL A 178 -13.13 -22.73 4.57
N ASP A 179 -14.28 -22.71 5.26
CA ASP A 179 -15.45 -23.50 4.87
C ASP A 179 -16.10 -22.87 3.63
N TRP A 180 -15.85 -23.47 2.47
CA TRP A 180 -16.41 -23.03 1.20
C TRP A 180 -17.86 -23.46 0.97
N ARG A 181 -18.48 -24.22 1.90
CA ARG A 181 -19.87 -24.70 1.83
C ARG A 181 -20.21 -25.36 0.48
N GLY A 182 -19.28 -26.16 -0.04
CA GLY A 182 -19.42 -26.87 -1.32
C GLY A 182 -19.23 -26.02 -2.58
N LYS A 183 -19.04 -24.69 -2.47
CA LYS A 183 -18.82 -23.81 -3.63
C LYS A 183 -17.46 -24.01 -4.29
N PHE A 184 -16.46 -24.37 -3.50
CA PHE A 184 -15.09 -24.65 -3.95
C PHE A 184 -14.53 -25.88 -3.25
N ASN A 185 -13.60 -26.57 -3.90
CA ASN A 185 -12.89 -27.74 -3.36
C ASN A 185 -11.61 -27.37 -2.58
N GLY A 186 -11.31 -26.08 -2.40
CA GLY A 186 -10.13 -25.60 -1.70
C GLY A 186 -8.81 -25.67 -2.48
N ILE A 187 -8.81 -26.24 -3.69
CA ILE A 187 -7.59 -26.40 -4.49
C ILE A 187 -7.17 -25.06 -5.10
N LEU A 188 -5.90 -24.69 -4.92
CA LEU A 188 -5.34 -23.49 -5.51
C LEU A 188 -5.24 -23.62 -7.04
N PRO A 189 -5.66 -22.61 -7.82
CA PRO A 189 -5.43 -22.62 -9.26
C PRO A 189 -3.94 -22.54 -9.59
N PRO A 190 -3.52 -22.87 -10.84
CA PRO A 190 -2.16 -22.62 -11.30
C PRO A 190 -1.73 -21.17 -11.07
N SER A 191 -0.44 -20.95 -10.80
CA SER A 191 0.08 -19.59 -10.65
C SER A 191 0.01 -18.87 -12.00
N PRO A 192 -0.65 -17.71 -12.10
CA PRO A 192 -0.55 -16.89 -13.30
C PRO A 192 0.85 -16.24 -13.41
N PRO A 193 1.20 -15.68 -14.57
CA PRO A 193 2.36 -14.81 -14.72
C PRO A 193 2.32 -13.65 -13.71
N LYS A 194 3.48 -13.20 -13.24
CA LYS A 194 3.61 -12.17 -12.21
C LYS A 194 2.89 -10.87 -12.58
N GLU A 195 3.02 -10.44 -13.84
CA GLU A 195 2.34 -9.25 -14.37
C GLU A 195 0.82 -9.34 -14.24
N GLN A 196 0.24 -10.52 -14.52
CA GLN A 196 -1.20 -10.75 -14.37
C GLN A 196 -1.61 -10.83 -12.90
N LEU A 197 -0.80 -11.48 -12.05
CA LEU A 197 -1.06 -11.58 -10.61
C LEU A 197 -1.10 -10.19 -9.95
N MET A 198 -0.20 -9.32 -10.36
CA MET A 198 0.01 -7.99 -9.78
C MET A 198 -0.64 -6.87 -10.62
N ASP A 199 -1.59 -7.21 -11.49
CA ASP A 199 -2.29 -6.23 -12.30
C ASP A 199 -3.27 -5.39 -11.46
N ARG A 200 -2.84 -4.16 -11.17
CA ARG A 200 -3.57 -3.17 -10.39
C ARG A 200 -4.82 -2.67 -11.10
N TYR A 201 -4.85 -2.71 -12.43
CA TYR A 201 -5.98 -2.21 -13.20
C TYR A 201 -7.23 -3.02 -12.86
N TRP A 202 -7.11 -4.34 -12.94
CA TRP A 202 -8.20 -5.27 -12.64
C TRP A 202 -8.46 -5.45 -11.15
N SER A 203 -7.42 -5.46 -10.31
CA SER A 203 -7.59 -5.65 -8.86
C SER A 203 -8.18 -4.41 -8.17
N HIS A 204 -7.88 -3.20 -8.66
CA HIS A 204 -8.26 -1.95 -8.00
C HIS A 204 -8.93 -0.93 -8.92
N VAL A 205 -8.29 -0.53 -10.03
CA VAL A 205 -8.69 0.67 -10.79
C VAL A 205 -10.12 0.58 -11.34
N VAL A 206 -10.51 -0.58 -11.88
CA VAL A 206 -11.87 -0.77 -12.43
C VAL A 206 -12.98 -0.65 -11.38
N ASN A 207 -12.66 -0.95 -10.11
CA ASN A 207 -13.58 -0.99 -8.98
C ASN A 207 -13.55 0.29 -8.13
N CYS A 208 -12.51 1.13 -8.25
CA CYS A 208 -12.36 2.35 -7.48
C CYS A 208 -12.82 3.58 -8.28
N SER A 209 -13.88 4.26 -7.83
CA SER A 209 -14.40 5.46 -8.52
C SER A 209 -13.36 6.56 -8.69
N SER A 210 -12.53 6.81 -7.67
CA SER A 210 -11.49 7.85 -7.71
C SER A 210 -10.38 7.50 -8.70
N CYS A 211 -9.84 6.28 -8.65
CA CYS A 211 -8.74 5.87 -9.52
C CYS A 211 -9.20 5.65 -10.96
N LYS A 212 -10.44 5.16 -11.17
CA LYS A 212 -11.04 5.04 -12.50
C LYS A 212 -11.17 6.38 -13.21
N VAL A 213 -11.65 7.41 -12.50
CA VAL A 213 -11.75 8.77 -13.05
C VAL A 213 -10.37 9.35 -13.35
N ALA A 214 -9.43 9.23 -12.41
CA ALA A 214 -8.06 9.69 -12.62
C ALA A 214 -7.40 8.99 -13.82
N TYR A 215 -7.51 7.67 -13.91
CA TYR A 215 -7.00 6.88 -15.04
C TYR A 215 -7.55 7.38 -16.37
N LYS A 216 -8.87 7.55 -16.49
CA LYS A 216 -9.50 8.07 -17.71
C LYS A 216 -9.02 9.48 -18.05
N GLY A 217 -8.94 10.38 -17.07
CA GLY A 217 -8.47 11.76 -17.28
C GLY A 217 -7.01 11.82 -17.73
N LEU A 218 -6.13 11.03 -17.11
CA LEU A 218 -4.72 10.96 -17.47
C LEU A 218 -4.51 10.37 -18.87
N ASN A 219 -5.25 9.31 -19.24
CA ASN A 219 -5.21 8.77 -20.61
C ASN A 219 -5.73 9.79 -21.64
N ALA A 220 -6.80 10.51 -21.34
CA ALA A 220 -7.30 11.57 -22.22
C ALA A 220 -6.27 12.70 -22.39
N LEU A 221 -5.58 13.09 -21.32
CA LEU A 221 -4.49 14.07 -21.36
C LEU A 221 -3.30 13.56 -22.19
N GLU A 222 -2.92 12.29 -22.04
CA GLU A 222 -1.87 11.67 -22.87
C GLU A 222 -2.19 11.81 -24.37
N VAL A 223 -3.41 11.45 -24.78
CA VAL A 223 -3.86 11.56 -26.16
C VAL A 223 -3.91 13.02 -26.61
N ALA A 224 -4.41 13.93 -25.77
CA ALA A 224 -4.45 15.36 -26.10
C ALA A 224 -3.05 15.94 -26.34
N LEU A 225 -2.06 15.57 -25.52
CA LEU A 225 -0.67 15.98 -25.70
C LEU A 225 -0.09 15.48 -27.03
N GLN A 226 -0.40 14.23 -27.43
CA GLN A 226 0.01 13.70 -28.74
C GLN A 226 -0.62 14.48 -29.90
N VAL A 227 -1.92 14.77 -29.81
CA VAL A 227 -2.65 15.56 -30.82
C VAL A 227 -2.08 16.97 -30.94
N ILE A 228 -1.83 17.66 -29.81
CA ILE A 228 -1.23 19.01 -29.80
C ILE A 228 0.16 18.99 -30.43
N SER A 229 0.95 17.94 -30.18
CA SER A 229 2.28 17.78 -30.78
C SER A 229 2.21 17.68 -32.30
N ILE A 230 1.38 16.76 -32.82
CA ILE A 230 1.20 16.56 -34.26
C ILE A 230 0.60 17.81 -34.92
N ALA A 231 -0.40 18.43 -34.30
CA ALA A 231 -1.02 19.66 -34.80
C ALA A 231 0.00 20.81 -34.88
N SER A 232 0.87 20.97 -33.88
CA SER A 232 1.90 22.00 -33.86
C SER A 232 2.92 21.81 -35.00
N LEU A 233 3.32 20.56 -35.29
CA LEU A 233 4.17 20.24 -36.45
C LEU A 233 3.45 20.47 -37.78
N GLY A 234 2.17 20.13 -37.87
CA GLY A 234 1.34 20.38 -39.05
C GLY A 234 1.20 21.87 -39.36
N ILE A 235 0.93 22.70 -38.35
CA ILE A 235 0.88 24.17 -38.49
C ILE A 235 2.24 24.70 -38.91
N PHE A 236 3.32 24.26 -38.26
CA PHE A 236 4.68 24.65 -38.63
C PHE A 236 4.99 24.35 -40.10
N ALA A 237 4.59 23.18 -40.60
CA ALA A 237 4.79 22.76 -41.99
C ALA A 237 3.92 23.54 -42.99
N ALA A 238 2.68 23.88 -42.63
CA ALA A 238 1.74 24.62 -43.49
C ALA A 238 2.03 26.14 -43.54
N THR A 239 2.68 26.70 -42.52
CA THR A 239 2.99 28.14 -42.47
C THR A 239 4.17 28.51 -43.38
N LYS A 240 3.97 29.51 -44.24
CA LYS A 240 5.04 30.08 -45.06
C LYS A 240 6.08 30.78 -44.18
N GLN A 241 7.35 30.67 -44.54
CA GLN A 241 8.47 31.22 -43.78
C GLN A 241 8.42 32.74 -43.57
N SER A 242 7.78 33.47 -44.48
CA SER A 242 7.60 34.93 -44.39
C SER A 242 6.45 35.37 -43.48
N SER A 243 5.55 34.45 -43.08
CA SER A 243 4.31 34.79 -42.37
C SER A 243 4.45 34.69 -40.85
N VAL A 244 5.50 34.04 -40.33
CA VAL A 244 5.68 33.77 -38.90
C VAL A 244 7.12 34.09 -38.52
N SER A 245 7.32 34.80 -37.40
CA SER A 245 8.66 35.13 -36.92
C SER A 245 9.49 33.87 -36.62
N GLY A 246 10.81 33.96 -36.76
CA GLY A 246 11.71 32.85 -36.43
C GLY A 246 11.52 32.35 -35.00
N ALA A 247 11.30 33.26 -34.04
CA ALA A 247 11.03 32.92 -32.65
C ALA A 247 9.74 32.09 -32.47
N ALA A 248 8.65 32.46 -33.14
CA ALA A 248 7.39 31.72 -33.07
C ALA A 248 7.53 30.32 -33.71
N ARG A 249 8.33 30.18 -34.77
CA ARG A 249 8.65 28.87 -35.37
C ARG A 249 9.42 27.97 -34.42
N VAL A 250 10.43 28.50 -33.72
CA VAL A 250 11.17 27.77 -32.69
C VAL A 250 10.24 27.34 -31.56
N LEU A 251 9.35 28.24 -31.10
CA LEU A 251 8.38 27.92 -30.04
C LEU A 251 7.42 26.79 -30.44
N MET A 252 6.91 26.79 -31.69
CA MET A 252 6.03 25.72 -32.18
C MET A 252 6.71 24.35 -32.15
N VAL A 253 7.97 24.28 -32.61
CA VAL A 253 8.75 23.02 -32.59
C VAL A 253 9.05 22.61 -31.15
N ALA A 254 9.46 23.55 -30.28
CA ALA A 254 9.71 23.27 -28.88
C ALA A 254 8.46 22.74 -28.16
N MET A 255 7.30 23.36 -28.39
CA MET A 255 6.02 22.90 -27.85
C MET A 255 5.67 21.51 -28.36
N ALA A 256 5.87 21.22 -29.65
CA ALA A 256 5.61 19.89 -30.19
C ALA A 256 6.45 18.81 -29.52
N ILE A 257 7.76 19.07 -29.34
CA ILE A 257 8.69 18.16 -28.68
C ILE A 257 8.31 17.96 -27.21
N LEU A 258 8.02 19.05 -26.49
CA LEU A 258 7.63 18.99 -25.08
C LEU A 258 6.33 18.20 -24.89
N CYS A 259 5.30 18.47 -25.69
CA CYS A 259 4.04 17.73 -25.62
C CYS A 259 4.24 16.24 -25.90
N PHE A 260 5.06 15.88 -26.90
CA PHE A 260 5.36 14.48 -27.18
C PHE A 260 6.11 13.81 -26.01
N ALA A 261 7.17 14.45 -25.51
CA ALA A 261 7.95 13.94 -24.39
C ALA A 261 7.08 13.78 -23.12
N SER A 262 6.26 14.77 -22.81
CA SER A 262 5.30 14.70 -21.70
C SER A 262 4.27 13.58 -21.88
N SER A 263 3.79 13.32 -23.11
CA SER A 263 2.88 12.19 -23.37
C SER A 263 3.55 10.84 -23.10
N ARG A 264 4.82 10.66 -23.47
CA ARG A 264 5.57 9.42 -23.25
C ARG A 264 5.87 9.20 -21.78
N TRP A 265 6.27 10.25 -21.08
CA TRP A 265 6.42 10.22 -19.63
C TRP A 265 5.10 9.87 -18.95
N LEU A 266 3.99 10.50 -19.37
CA LEU A 266 2.66 10.27 -18.80
C LEU A 266 2.17 8.84 -19.06
N SER A 267 2.40 8.28 -20.25
CA SER A 267 2.09 6.89 -20.58
C SER A 267 2.80 5.91 -19.64
N HIS A 268 4.12 6.10 -19.44
CA HIS A 268 4.89 5.30 -18.48
C HIS A 268 4.42 5.50 -17.03
N PHE A 269 4.10 6.74 -16.64
CA PHE A 269 3.51 7.04 -15.33
C PHE A 269 2.18 6.30 -15.13
N ILE A 270 1.29 6.31 -16.12
CA ILE A 270 0.01 5.62 -16.08
C ILE A 270 0.24 4.11 -15.92
N TYR A 271 1.11 3.52 -16.75
CA TYR A 271 1.41 2.09 -16.67
C TYR A 271 1.93 1.69 -15.29
N LYS A 272 2.97 2.40 -14.79
CA LYS A 272 3.60 2.09 -13.51
C LYS A 272 2.65 2.25 -12.31
N ASN A 273 1.74 3.23 -12.35
CA ASN A 273 0.86 3.56 -11.23
C ASN A 273 -0.53 2.93 -11.31
N PHE A 274 -0.98 2.46 -12.47
CA PHE A 274 -2.33 1.90 -12.63
C PHE A 274 -2.37 0.46 -13.17
N HIS A 275 -1.26 -0.08 -13.69
CA HIS A 275 -1.18 -1.46 -14.20
C HIS A 275 -0.21 -2.30 -13.38
N PHE A 276 1.09 -2.12 -13.57
CA PHE A 276 2.08 -3.01 -12.99
C PHE A 276 3.28 -2.23 -12.45
N HIS A 277 3.69 -2.59 -11.23
CA HIS A 277 4.93 -2.15 -10.62
C HIS A 277 5.70 -3.40 -10.21
N ASP A 278 6.86 -3.61 -10.83
CA ASP A 278 7.67 -4.76 -10.48
C ASP A 278 8.45 -4.52 -9.19
N TYR A 279 8.61 -5.58 -8.40
CA TYR A 279 9.42 -5.61 -7.20
C TYR A 279 10.40 -6.77 -7.28
N ASN A 280 11.63 -6.55 -6.82
CA ASN A 280 12.59 -7.63 -6.64
C ASN A 280 12.23 -8.43 -5.38
N HIS A 281 11.31 -9.36 -5.53
CA HIS A 281 11.11 -10.43 -4.56
C HIS A 281 12.28 -11.39 -4.78
N ALA A 282 13.16 -11.54 -3.78
CA ALA A 282 14.29 -12.46 -3.89
C ALA A 282 13.80 -13.86 -4.27
N LEU A 283 14.01 -14.25 -5.52
CA LEU A 283 13.66 -15.57 -6.02
C LEU A 283 14.75 -16.52 -5.52
N ARG A 284 14.38 -17.43 -4.63
CA ARG A 284 15.22 -18.55 -4.24
C ARG A 284 14.46 -19.85 -4.41
#